data_AF-A0AAN5I1C6-F1
#
_entry.id   AF-A0AAN5I1C6-F1
#
_cell.length_a   1.000
_cell.length_b   1.000
_cell.length_c   1.000
_cell.angle_alpha   90.00
_cell.angle_beta   90.00
_cell.angle_gamma   90.00
#
_symmetry.space_group_name_H-M   'P 1'
#
loop_
_entity.id
_entity.type
_entity.pdbx_description
1 polymer ?
#
loop_
_entity_poly.entity_id
_entity_poly.type
_entity_poly.pdbx_seq_one_letter_code
_entity_poly.pdbx_strand_id
1 'polypeptide(L)'
;SMQSLVASETKRLSEHHRKLIRDSYEFMRKEANRNGLGIFIRLFAEFPHYKSIWPNFREIPDSALISSDGLKNHARVYMAGLQHIVESLDEDATLGEAVHRIAMSHARWNIKKFHIESMVPELLDVLKECMGGTLSQDTAYAWTTLYDIIGNLIQTMQKTSRHNS
;
A
#
# COMPACT_ATOMS: atom_id res chain seq x y z
N SER A 1 -10.92 -13.09 -17.34
CA SER A 1 -11.81 -12.65 -16.24
C SER A 1 -11.00 -11.81 -15.25
N MET A 2 -11.62 -11.18 -14.24
CA MET A 2 -10.85 -10.47 -13.20
C MET A 2 -9.93 -11.44 -12.43
N GLN A 3 -10.39 -12.66 -12.15
CA GLN A 3 -9.60 -13.69 -11.47
C GLN A 3 -8.33 -14.08 -12.24
N SER A 4 -8.41 -14.24 -13.57
CA SER A 4 -7.23 -14.58 -14.38
C SER A 4 -6.20 -13.45 -14.39
N LEU A 5 -6.64 -12.19 -14.37
CA LEU A 5 -5.76 -11.02 -14.27
C LEU A 5 -5.07 -10.98 -12.90
N VAL A 6 -5.82 -11.16 -11.81
CA VAL A 6 -5.27 -11.20 -10.45
C VAL A 6 -4.18 -12.26 -10.35
N ALA A 7 -4.45 -13.49 -10.82
CA ALA A 7 -3.47 -14.57 -10.83
C ALA A 7 -2.23 -14.27 -11.71
N SER A 8 -2.42 -13.56 -12.83
CA SER A 8 -1.31 -13.14 -13.68
C SER A 8 -0.43 -12.09 -13.01
N GLU A 9 -1.04 -11.10 -12.34
CA GLU A 9 -0.31 -10.05 -11.64
C GLU A 9 0.45 -10.60 -10.43
N THR A 10 -0.17 -11.44 -9.59
CA THR A 10 0.48 -11.97 -8.38
C THR A 10 1.64 -12.93 -8.68
N LYS A 11 1.67 -13.56 -9.86
CA LYS A 11 2.82 -14.36 -10.33
C LYS A 11 4.10 -13.57 -10.53
N ARG A 12 4.04 -12.23 -10.61
CA ARG A 12 5.23 -11.37 -10.69
C ARG A 12 6.03 -11.35 -9.38
N LEU A 13 5.42 -11.76 -8.27
CA LEU A 13 6.10 -12.00 -7.00
C LEU A 13 6.53 -13.47 -6.90
N SER A 14 7.81 -13.73 -7.16
CA SER A 14 8.43 -15.04 -6.91
C SER A 14 8.41 -15.39 -5.42
N GLU A 15 8.63 -16.67 -5.08
CA GLU A 15 8.79 -17.12 -3.69
C GLU A 15 9.87 -16.32 -2.96
N HIS A 16 10.96 -15.99 -3.64
CA HIS A 16 12.02 -15.15 -3.09
C HIS A 16 11.52 -13.73 -2.76
N HIS A 17 10.80 -13.07 -3.67
CA HIS A 17 10.24 -11.73 -3.42
C HIS A 17 9.22 -11.75 -2.27
N ARG A 18 8.37 -12.78 -2.20
CA ARG A 18 7.41 -12.98 -1.10
C ARG A 18 8.13 -13.11 0.23
N LYS A 19 9.21 -13.90 0.29
CA LYS A 19 10.04 -14.03 1.49
C LYS A 19 10.67 -12.69 1.90
N LEU A 20 11.22 -11.92 0.95
CA LEU A 20 11.79 -10.60 1.25
C LEU A 20 10.75 -9.63 1.82
N ILE A 21 9.53 -9.61 1.27
CA ILE A 21 8.43 -8.80 1.80
C ILE A 21 8.11 -9.23 3.23
N ARG A 22 7.96 -10.54 3.48
CA ARG A 22 7.67 -11.08 4.82
C ARG A 22 8.75 -10.71 5.84
N ASP A 23 10.00 -11.02 5.54
CA ASP A 23 11.13 -10.81 6.46
C ASP A 23 11.33 -9.32 6.76
N SER A 24 11.22 -8.45 5.76
CA SER A 24 11.38 -7.02 5.95
C SER A 24 10.19 -6.40 6.68
N TYR A 25 8.96 -6.89 6.47
CA TYR A 25 7.78 -6.43 7.19
C TYR A 25 7.87 -6.71 8.70
N GLU A 26 8.58 -7.75 9.14
CA GLU A 26 8.80 -8.04 10.55
C GLU A 26 9.53 -6.89 11.30
N PHE A 27 10.31 -6.06 10.60
CA PHE A 27 10.88 -4.84 11.18
C PHE A 27 9.85 -3.73 11.28
N MET A 28 9.04 -3.55 10.23
CA MET A 28 8.03 -2.49 10.15
C MET A 28 6.88 -2.72 11.15
N ARG A 29 6.45 -3.97 11.39
CA ARG A 29 5.33 -4.28 12.28
C ARG A 29 5.61 -4.02 13.76
N LYS A 30 6.88 -3.99 14.19
CA LYS A 30 7.27 -3.80 15.61
C LYS A 30 6.69 -2.53 16.20
N GLU A 31 6.70 -1.46 15.40
CA GLU A 31 6.13 -0.16 15.73
C GLU A 31 5.07 0.23 14.69
N ALA A 32 4.18 -0.71 14.32
CA ALA A 32 3.28 -0.59 13.17
C ALA A 32 2.56 0.77 13.11
N ASN A 33 1.96 1.22 14.22
CA ASN A 33 1.26 2.50 14.26
C ASN A 33 2.18 3.69 13.96
N ARG A 34 3.39 3.70 14.54
CA ARG A 34 4.36 4.78 14.35
C ARG A 34 4.89 4.77 12.93
N ASN A 35 5.22 3.60 12.40
CA ASN A 35 5.79 3.43 11.06
C ASN A 35 4.76 3.74 9.98
N GLY A 36 3.54 3.22 10.12
CA GLY A 36 2.42 3.55 9.22
C GLY A 36 2.11 5.05 9.22
N LEU A 37 2.13 5.70 10.39
CA LEU A 37 1.97 7.14 10.48
C LEU A 37 3.12 7.88 9.78
N GLY A 38 4.37 7.43 9.97
CA GLY A 38 5.54 7.97 9.30
C GLY A 38 5.44 7.96 7.77
N ILE A 39 4.89 6.89 7.19
CA ILE A 39 4.66 6.79 5.74
C ILE A 39 3.70 7.89 5.27
N PHE A 40 2.55 8.06 5.93
CA PHE A 40 1.58 9.09 5.53
C PHE A 40 2.08 10.52 5.79
N ILE A 41 2.85 10.76 6.85
CA ILE A 41 3.45 12.08 7.11
C ILE A 41 4.34 12.49 5.95
N ARG A 42 5.23 11.59 5.50
CA ARG A 42 6.11 11.87 4.37
C ARG A 42 5.33 12.05 3.07
N LEU A 43 4.34 11.18 2.83
CA LEU A 43 3.46 11.28 1.67
C LEU A 43 2.75 12.64 1.59
N PHE A 44 2.24 13.16 2.71
CA PHE A 44 1.56 14.45 2.72
C PHE A 44 2.52 15.64 2.72
N ALA A 45 3.77 15.47 3.15
CA ALA A 45 4.80 16.48 2.96
C ALA A 45 5.14 16.66 1.47
N GLU A 46 5.25 15.55 0.73
CA GLU A 46 5.57 15.55 -0.71
C GLU A 46 4.34 15.88 -1.58
N PHE A 47 3.16 15.35 -1.22
CA PHE A 47 1.90 15.54 -1.92
C PHE A 47 0.81 16.13 -1.02
N PRO A 48 0.90 17.41 -0.59
CA PRO A 48 -0.08 18.02 0.32
C PRO A 48 -1.52 17.96 -0.19
N HIS A 49 -1.71 18.02 -1.51
CA HIS A 49 -3.03 17.93 -2.15
C HIS A 49 -3.69 16.56 -1.97
N TYR A 50 -2.95 15.49 -1.65
CA TYR A 50 -3.55 14.17 -1.40
C TYR A 50 -4.45 14.16 -0.17
N LYS A 51 -4.29 15.08 0.79
CA LYS A 51 -5.23 15.22 1.92
C LYS A 51 -6.68 15.38 1.47
N SER A 52 -6.93 15.96 0.29
CA SER A 52 -8.29 16.16 -0.21
C SER A 52 -8.99 14.87 -0.65
N ILE A 53 -8.23 13.77 -0.82
CA ILE A 53 -8.77 12.44 -1.12
C ILE A 53 -9.65 11.97 0.04
N TRP A 54 -9.25 12.23 1.28
CA TRP A 54 -9.99 11.84 2.46
C TRP A 54 -10.87 13.00 2.95
N PRO A 55 -12.21 12.89 2.86
CA PRO A 55 -13.10 13.98 3.30
C PRO A 55 -12.84 14.43 4.73
N ASN A 56 -12.53 13.48 5.62
CA ASN A 56 -12.25 13.73 7.04
C ASN A 56 -10.95 14.51 7.31
N PHE A 57 -10.07 14.68 6.32
CA PHE A 57 -8.80 15.41 6.47
C PHE A 57 -8.83 16.80 5.85
N ARG A 58 -9.85 17.13 5.04
CA ARG A 58 -9.92 18.39 4.28
C ARG A 58 -9.91 19.63 5.15
N GLU A 59 -10.53 19.56 6.32
CA GLU A 59 -10.68 20.69 7.24
C GLU A 59 -9.56 20.77 8.28
N ILE A 60 -8.65 19.79 8.31
CA ILE A 60 -7.56 19.76 9.29
C ILE A 60 -6.36 20.54 8.73
N PRO A 61 -5.84 21.56 9.43
CA PRO A 61 -4.61 22.23 9.04
C PRO A 61 -3.45 21.24 8.91
N ASP A 62 -2.53 21.46 7.95
CA ASP A 62 -1.43 20.52 7.69
C ASP A 62 -0.54 20.29 8.93
N SER A 63 -0.32 21.34 9.72
CA SER A 63 0.40 21.27 11.00
C SER A 63 -0.31 20.44 12.07
N ALA A 64 -1.64 20.32 11.99
CA ALA A 64 -2.46 19.55 12.94
C ALA A 64 -2.74 18.12 12.45
N LEU A 65 -2.73 17.88 11.13
CA LEU A 65 -3.05 16.60 10.50
C LEU A 65 -2.17 15.46 11.02
N ILE A 66 -0.88 15.75 11.20
CA ILE A 66 0.14 14.84 11.72
C ILE A 66 -0.25 14.27 13.10
N SER A 67 -0.92 15.09 13.92
CA SER A 67 -1.34 14.73 15.29
C SER A 67 -2.79 14.22 15.38
N SER A 68 -3.54 14.28 14.29
CA SER A 68 -4.97 13.98 14.27
C SER A 68 -5.26 12.50 14.50
N ASP A 69 -6.34 12.20 15.22
CA ASP A 69 -6.78 10.82 15.44
C ASP A 69 -7.27 10.17 14.15
N GLY A 70 -7.78 10.97 13.21
CA GLY A 70 -8.14 10.53 11.88
C GLY A 70 -6.95 9.92 11.13
N LEU A 71 -5.79 10.61 11.12
CA LEU A 71 -4.60 10.10 10.46
C LEU A 71 -4.04 8.86 11.16
N LYS A 72 -4.00 8.87 12.50
CA LYS A 72 -3.58 7.68 13.28
C LYS A 72 -4.46 6.47 12.99
N ASN A 73 -5.77 6.66 12.87
CA ASN A 73 -6.69 5.58 12.52
C ASN A 73 -6.48 5.09 11.08
N HIS A 74 -6.22 6.00 10.14
CA HIS A 74 -5.93 5.61 8.76
C HIS A 74 -4.62 4.80 8.67
N ALA A 75 -3.56 5.23 9.37
CA ALA A 75 -2.32 4.49 9.48
C ALA A 75 -2.53 3.07 10.06
N ARG A 76 -3.37 2.92 11.09
CA ARG A 76 -3.75 1.60 11.63
C ARG A 76 -4.41 0.69 10.59
N VAL A 77 -5.42 1.21 9.89
CA VAL A 77 -6.15 0.46 8.85
C VAL A 77 -5.21 0.06 7.72
N TYR A 78 -4.32 0.97 7.29
CA TYR A 78 -3.32 0.71 6.28
C TYR A 78 -2.34 -0.41 6.70
N MET A 79 -1.80 -0.35 7.93
CA MET A 79 -0.90 -1.39 8.43
C MET A 79 -1.60 -2.74 8.60
N ALA A 80 -2.87 -2.76 9.04
CA ALA A 80 -3.66 -3.99 9.09
C ALA A 80 -3.88 -4.59 7.68
N GLY A 81 -4.11 -3.75 6.67
CA GLY A 81 -4.21 -4.18 5.28
C GLY A 81 -2.90 -4.77 4.74
N LEU A 82 -1.76 -4.13 5.04
CA LEU A 82 -0.44 -4.68 4.70
C LEU A 82 -0.18 -6.02 5.41
N GLN A 83 -0.48 -6.11 6.70
CA GLN A 83 -0.34 -7.36 7.45
C GLN A 83 -1.15 -8.48 6.82
N HIS A 84 -2.41 -8.22 6.46
CA HIS A 84 -3.27 -9.20 5.80
C HIS A 84 -2.67 -9.70 4.47
N ILE A 85 -2.08 -8.80 3.66
CA ILE A 85 -1.37 -9.20 2.43
C ILE A 85 -0.17 -10.09 2.78
N VAL A 86 0.66 -9.69 3.74
CA VAL A 86 1.88 -10.41 4.14
C VAL A 86 1.55 -11.82 4.64
N GLU A 87 0.49 -11.97 5.44
CA GLU A 87 -0.01 -13.26 5.93
C GLU A 87 -0.54 -14.14 4.80
N SER A 88 -0.98 -13.55 3.68
CA SER A 88 -1.51 -14.28 2.52
C SER A 88 -0.45 -14.63 1.46
N LEU A 89 0.83 -14.25 1.65
CA LEU A 89 1.83 -14.36 0.57
C LEU A 89 2.14 -15.80 0.12
N ASP A 90 1.97 -16.82 0.97
CA ASP A 90 2.44 -18.18 0.67
C ASP A 90 1.53 -18.93 -0.32
N GLU A 91 0.26 -18.56 -0.41
CA GLU A 91 -0.70 -19.23 -1.29
C GLU A 91 -1.23 -18.27 -2.36
N ASP A 92 -1.10 -18.65 -3.63
CA ASP A 92 -1.51 -17.80 -4.76
C ASP A 92 -2.98 -17.36 -4.68
N ALA A 93 -3.86 -18.25 -4.23
CA ALA A 93 -5.28 -17.97 -4.09
C ALA A 93 -5.54 -16.91 -3.01
N THR A 94 -4.95 -17.07 -1.82
CA THR A 94 -5.17 -16.14 -0.70
C THR A 94 -4.49 -14.79 -0.96
N LEU A 95 -3.28 -14.79 -1.55
CA LEU A 95 -2.61 -13.56 -2.00
C LEU A 95 -3.48 -12.82 -3.02
N GLY A 96 -3.99 -13.54 -4.03
CA GLY A 96 -4.86 -12.99 -5.06
C GLY A 96 -6.11 -12.34 -4.48
N GLU A 97 -6.78 -13.03 -3.56
CA GLU A 97 -7.92 -12.47 -2.84
C GLU A 97 -7.58 -11.23 -2.02
N ALA A 98 -6.46 -11.25 -1.29
CA ALA A 98 -6.00 -10.14 -0.47
C ALA A 98 -5.77 -8.87 -1.31
N VAL A 99 -4.96 -8.97 -2.38
CA VAL A 99 -4.67 -7.82 -3.25
C VAL A 99 -5.92 -7.35 -4.00
N HIS A 100 -6.80 -8.27 -4.41
CA HIS A 100 -8.06 -7.93 -5.07
C HIS A 100 -8.99 -7.14 -4.15
N ARG A 101 -9.14 -7.55 -2.88
CA ARG A 101 -9.96 -6.82 -1.89
C ARG A 101 -9.44 -5.40 -1.65
N ILE A 102 -8.13 -5.24 -1.49
CA ILE A 102 -7.50 -3.94 -1.32
C ILE A 102 -7.69 -3.06 -2.56
N ALA A 103 -7.41 -3.59 -3.75
CA ALA A 103 -7.59 -2.86 -5.00
C ALA A 103 -9.04 -2.42 -5.23
N MET A 104 -10.01 -3.30 -4.93
CA MET A 104 -11.44 -2.98 -5.04
C MET A 104 -11.86 -1.85 -4.11
N SER A 105 -11.39 -1.84 -2.86
CA SER A 105 -11.66 -0.74 -1.92
C SER A 105 -11.13 0.60 -2.46
N HIS A 106 -9.87 0.61 -2.91
CA HIS A 106 -9.23 1.80 -3.46
C HIS A 106 -9.90 2.28 -4.75
N ALA A 107 -10.33 1.36 -5.62
CA ALA A 107 -11.07 1.68 -6.84
C ALA A 107 -12.40 2.39 -6.53
N ARG A 108 -13.15 1.92 -5.52
CA ARG A 108 -14.41 2.53 -5.06
C ARG A 108 -14.21 3.95 -4.53
N TRP A 109 -13.13 4.20 -3.82
CA TRP A 109 -12.75 5.53 -3.34
C TRP A 109 -12.09 6.41 -4.41
N ASN A 110 -12.14 5.99 -5.68
CA ASN A 110 -11.57 6.70 -6.82
C ASN A 110 -10.05 6.97 -6.70
N ILE A 111 -9.35 6.20 -5.86
CA ILE A 111 -7.89 6.21 -5.78
C ILE A 111 -7.35 5.70 -7.10
N LYS A 112 -6.30 6.33 -7.61
CA LYS A 112 -5.67 6.00 -8.90
C LYS A 112 -4.36 5.29 -8.69
N LYS A 113 -3.93 4.54 -9.70
CA LYS A 113 -2.62 3.88 -9.72
C LYS A 113 -1.49 4.83 -9.29
N PHE A 114 -1.45 6.05 -9.84
CA PHE A 114 -0.40 7.02 -9.50
C PHE A 114 -0.38 7.43 -8.02
N HIS A 115 -1.52 7.39 -7.31
CA HIS A 115 -1.55 7.65 -5.87
C HIS A 115 -0.88 6.51 -5.08
N ILE A 116 -1.04 5.27 -5.55
CA ILE A 116 -0.39 4.09 -4.98
C ILE A 116 1.11 4.13 -5.27
N GLU A 117 1.50 4.47 -6.51
CA GLU A 117 2.90 4.63 -6.92
C GLU A 117 3.63 5.70 -6.08
N SER A 118 2.94 6.80 -5.76
CA SER A 118 3.48 7.88 -4.92
C SER A 118 3.73 7.46 -3.47
N MET A 119 3.11 6.38 -2.98
CA MET A 119 3.40 5.83 -1.63
C MET A 119 4.67 4.98 -1.58
N VAL A 120 5.16 4.49 -2.72
CA VAL A 120 6.27 3.53 -2.75
C VAL A 120 7.55 4.12 -2.17
N PRO A 121 8.02 5.33 -2.55
CA PRO A 121 9.23 5.90 -1.97
C PRO A 121 9.14 6.03 -0.44
N GLU A 122 7.98 6.49 0.07
CA GLU A 122 7.78 6.70 1.52
C GLU A 122 7.77 5.41 2.32
N LEU A 123 7.17 4.35 1.75
CA LEU A 123 7.23 3.01 2.32
C LEU A 123 8.67 2.50 2.39
N LEU A 124 9.43 2.64 1.30
CA LEU A 124 10.80 2.14 1.21
C LEU A 124 11.73 2.89 2.18
N ASP A 125 11.56 4.19 2.34
CA ASP A 125 12.32 5.00 3.29
C ASP A 125 12.04 4.57 4.74
N VAL A 126 10.76 4.42 5.12
CA VAL A 126 10.40 3.94 6.46
C VAL A 126 10.90 2.51 6.69
N LEU A 127 10.84 1.64 5.69
CA LEU A 127 11.36 0.29 5.79
C LEU A 127 12.89 0.28 6.00
N LYS A 128 13.62 1.10 5.24
CA LYS A 128 15.06 1.28 5.38
C LYS A 128 15.44 1.76 6.79
N GLU A 129 14.69 2.71 7.35
CA GLU A 129 14.86 3.17 8.73
C GLU A 129 14.64 2.04 9.74
N CYS A 130 13.57 1.24 9.57
CA CYS A 130 13.28 0.09 10.42
C CYS A 130 14.37 -0.99 10.37
N MET A 131 15.10 -1.07 9.26
CA MET A 131 16.18 -2.03 9.01
C MET A 131 17.58 -1.46 9.32
N GLY A 132 17.67 -0.35 10.07
CA GLY A 132 18.96 0.20 10.49
C GLY A 132 19.70 1.00 9.41
N GLY A 133 18.97 1.54 8.43
CA GLY A 133 19.51 2.42 7.39
C GLY A 133 19.92 1.71 6.10
N THR A 134 19.73 0.39 5.99
CA THR A 134 20.06 -0.38 4.79
C THR A 134 18.84 -1.14 4.26
N LEU A 135 18.62 -1.06 2.95
CA LEU A 135 17.60 -1.80 2.23
C LEU A 135 18.22 -2.33 0.94
N SER A 136 18.10 -3.63 0.66
CA SER A 136 18.63 -4.20 -0.58
C SER A 136 17.78 -3.77 -1.77
N GLN A 137 18.40 -3.78 -2.96
CA GLN A 137 17.69 -3.51 -4.21
C GLN A 137 16.56 -4.54 -4.45
N ASP A 138 16.80 -5.81 -4.12
CA ASP A 138 15.79 -6.87 -4.27
C ASP A 138 14.59 -6.68 -3.33
N THR A 139 14.82 -6.27 -2.09
CA THR A 139 13.71 -5.97 -1.16
C THR A 139 12.91 -4.77 -1.67
N ALA A 140 13.58 -3.71 -2.13
CA ALA A 140 12.92 -2.55 -2.71
C ALA A 140 12.10 -2.93 -3.96
N TYR A 141 12.66 -3.76 -4.84
CA TYR A 141 11.99 -4.29 -6.03
C TYR A 141 10.74 -5.11 -5.66
N ALA A 142 10.83 -5.98 -4.65
CA ALA A 142 9.71 -6.81 -4.21
C ALA A 142 8.53 -5.95 -3.72
N TRP A 143 8.78 -4.95 -2.87
CA TRP A 143 7.75 -4.02 -2.40
C TRP A 143 7.17 -3.16 -3.51
N THR A 144 8.03 -2.64 -4.40
CA THR A 144 7.60 -1.87 -5.57
C THR A 144 6.69 -2.71 -6.46
N THR A 145 7.04 -3.98 -6.68
CA THR A 145 6.23 -4.91 -7.48
C THR A 145 4.87 -5.17 -6.84
N LEU A 146 4.81 -5.38 -5.52
CA LEU A 146 3.55 -5.54 -4.80
C LEU A 146 2.62 -4.33 -4.99
N TYR A 147 3.17 -3.13 -4.88
CA TYR A 147 2.40 -1.89 -5.05
C TYR A 147 1.95 -1.67 -6.50
N ASP A 148 2.80 -2.02 -7.47
CA ASP A 148 2.44 -1.96 -8.89
C ASP A 148 1.31 -2.93 -9.24
N ILE A 149 1.33 -4.15 -8.68
CA ILE A 149 0.23 -5.13 -8.81
C ILE A 149 -1.09 -4.52 -8.32
N ILE A 150 -1.11 -3.95 -7.10
CA ILE A 150 -2.31 -3.32 -6.53
C ILE A 150 -2.78 -2.16 -7.43
N GLY A 151 -1.83 -1.34 -7.89
CA GLY A 151 -2.07 -0.22 -8.79
C GLY A 151 -2.69 -0.63 -10.13
N ASN A 152 -2.19 -1.70 -10.76
CA ASN A 152 -2.70 -2.25 -12.02
C ASN A 152 -4.12 -2.79 -11.87
N LEU A 153 -4.41 -3.47 -10.74
CA LEU A 153 -5.75 -3.96 -10.43
C LEU A 153 -6.74 -2.82 -10.24
N ILE A 154 -6.38 -1.77 -9.49
CA ILE A 154 -7.20 -0.56 -9.32
C ILE A 154 -7.53 0.06 -10.68
N GLN A 155 -6.51 0.27 -11.52
CA GLN A 155 -6.69 0.88 -12.83
C GLN A 155 -7.64 0.05 -13.70
N THR A 156 -7.49 -1.27 -13.69
CA THR A 156 -8.33 -2.18 -14.46
C THR A 156 -9.78 -2.15 -13.99
N MET A 157 -10.02 -2.25 -12.68
CA MET A 157 -11.36 -2.19 -12.10
C MET A 157 -12.09 -0.90 -12.49
N GLN A 158 -11.40 0.25 -12.43
CA GLN A 158 -11.97 1.54 -12.81
C GLN A 158 -12.27 1.66 -14.31
N LYS A 159 -11.45 1.07 -15.18
CA LYS A 159 -11.71 1.00 -16.62
C LYS A 159 -12.96 0.16 -16.92
N THR A 160 -13.11 -0.99 -16.25
CA THR A 160 -14.29 -1.87 -16.42
C THR A 160 -15.58 -1.20 -15.93
N SER A 161 -15.56 -0.51 -14.78
CA SER A 161 -16.75 0.21 -14.29
C SER A 161 -17.22 1.30 -15.25
N ARG A 162 -16.29 2.04 -15.87
CA ARG A 162 -16.61 3.09 -16.85
C ARG A 162 -17.18 2.58 -18.17
N HIS A 163 -16.90 1.34 -18.56
CA HIS A 163 -17.45 0.72 -19.77
C HIS A 163 -18.86 0.14 -19.56
N ASN A 164 -19.24 -0.09 -18.30
CA ASN A 164 -20.54 -0.67 -17.94
C ASN A 164 -21.54 0.37 -17.41
N SER A 165 -21.18 1.67 -17.44
CA SER A 165 -22.02 2.82 -17.03
C SER A 165 -22.44 3.59 -18.26
#